data_AF-A0A5C6FAU1-F1
#
_entry.id   AF-A0A5C6FAU1-F1
#
_cell.length_a   1.000
_cell.length_b   1.000
_cell.length_c   1.000
_cell.angle_alpha   90.00
_cell.angle_beta   90.00
_cell.angle_gamma   90.00
#
_symmetry.space_group_name_H-M   'P 1'
#
loop_
_entity.id
_entity.type
_entity.pdbx_description
1 polymer ?
#
loop_
_entity_poly.entity_id
_entity_poly.type
_entity_poly.pdbx_seq_one_letter_code
_entity_poly.pdbx_strand_id
1 'polypeptide(L)'
;MADPLRLIETPPPQQRGLLAVLLSIALHLIVAMVLLMIIRTTVIRKTMQIKLTLANERGNETTEELRSVVVIEPTEASTPMEPIPEIPVAAEMPKGDLVLSSALKATLETANTDASPSIDFFGSRASGDHFVFILDNSLSMSARNNGRYLRACEELLRSVSRLTPHQRYSVFLFCWETAPIFHERQPRYQSAMGDHLDELRQWITRASLGPGTDPRRALALASHMNPDAVFLLTDGDFNQPDRNRNDSGWIDADGNPYSTSYEAACRHLFAERGIPVHTIAYENPFSRGQLREIAEQTGGTFRYVPTRDMEPIDFERFHREVQAIDALKKQDIMRMRKAKAMLRDGELVFAEYLIRGVDAQRLSRQKDQVTLAEIQRILAAELGDVRLEDFPVTR
;
A
#
# COMPACT_ATOMS: atom_id res chain seq x y z
N MET A 1 -41.52 60.69 60.13
CA MET A 1 -42.66 61.20 59.33
C MET A 1 -42.56 60.55 57.96
N ALA A 2 -43.67 59.98 57.50
CA ALA A 2 -43.76 59.07 56.38
C ALA A 2 -44.00 59.77 55.02
N ASP A 3 -43.52 59.09 53.97
CA ASP A 3 -43.86 59.09 52.53
C ASP A 3 -43.62 60.35 51.66
N PRO A 4 -43.43 60.24 50.31
CA PRO A 4 -43.90 59.14 49.44
C PRO A 4 -42.95 58.54 48.37
N LEU A 5 -43.17 57.23 48.15
CA LEU A 5 -43.25 56.51 46.86
C LEU A 5 -42.57 57.16 45.63
N ARG A 6 -41.42 56.60 45.21
CA ARG A 6 -40.93 56.74 43.82
C ARG A 6 -41.30 55.50 43.01
N LEU A 7 -42.17 55.72 42.04
CA LEU A 7 -42.53 54.80 40.97
C LEU A 7 -41.26 54.31 40.25
N ILE A 8 -41.10 52.97 40.19
CA ILE A 8 -40.12 52.32 39.31
C ILE A 8 -40.76 52.28 37.92
N GLU A 9 -40.32 53.15 37.02
CA GLU A 9 -40.61 53.05 35.60
C GLU A 9 -39.94 51.78 35.04
N THR A 10 -40.74 50.86 34.52
CA THR A 10 -40.25 49.71 33.76
C THR A 10 -39.78 50.18 32.37
N PRO A 11 -38.59 49.76 31.89
CA PRO A 11 -38.14 50.14 30.55
C PRO A 11 -39.05 49.49 29.49
N PRO A 12 -39.29 50.17 28.35
CA PRO A 12 -40.19 49.68 27.30
C PRO A 12 -39.65 48.39 26.66
N PRO A 13 -40.53 47.48 26.19
CA PRO A 13 -40.13 46.23 25.58
C PRO A 13 -39.31 46.49 24.31
N GLN A 14 -38.10 45.93 24.28
CA GLN A 14 -37.17 46.03 23.16
C GLN A 14 -37.79 45.42 21.90
N GLN A 15 -38.13 46.26 20.91
CA GLN A 15 -38.40 45.87 19.53
C GLN A 15 -37.16 45.33 18.78
N ARG A 16 -36.11 44.89 19.48
CA ARG A 16 -34.82 44.47 18.91
C ARG A 16 -34.74 42.98 18.55
N GLY A 17 -35.76 42.17 18.88
CA GLY A 17 -35.76 40.73 18.59
C GLY A 17 -35.91 40.38 17.11
N LEU A 18 -36.80 41.07 16.38
CA LEU A 18 -37.12 40.72 14.99
C LEU A 18 -36.00 41.10 14.02
N LEU A 19 -35.37 42.27 14.17
CA LEU A 19 -34.25 42.70 13.34
C LEU A 19 -33.01 41.81 13.53
N ALA A 20 -32.73 41.37 14.76
CA ALA A 20 -31.61 40.47 15.05
C ALA A 20 -31.83 39.07 14.45
N VAL A 21 -33.07 38.55 14.51
CA VAL A 21 -33.42 37.28 13.88
C VAL A 21 -33.32 37.37 12.35
N LEU A 22 -33.83 38.46 11.74
CA LEU A 22 -33.72 38.68 10.30
C LEU A 22 -32.25 38.80 9.85
N LEU A 23 -31.41 39.50 10.61
CA LEU A 23 -29.98 39.62 10.32
C LEU A 23 -29.27 38.26 10.44
N SER A 24 -29.63 37.46 11.44
CA SER A 24 -29.10 36.10 11.61
C SER A 24 -29.49 35.19 10.44
N ILE A 25 -30.75 35.23 10.00
CA ILE A 25 -31.21 34.45 8.84
C ILE A 25 -30.47 34.89 7.58
N ALA A 26 -30.32 36.20 7.36
CA ALA A 26 -29.56 36.73 6.22
C ALA A 26 -28.11 36.25 6.23
N LEU A 27 -27.44 36.24 7.39
CA LEU A 27 -26.08 35.73 7.53
C LEU A 27 -25.99 34.23 7.22
N HIS A 28 -26.90 33.42 7.75
CA HIS A 28 -26.93 31.98 7.48
C HIS A 28 -27.22 31.69 6.00
N LEU A 29 -28.05 32.47 5.33
CA LEU A 29 -28.31 32.36 3.88
C LEU A 29 -27.07 32.69 3.05
N ILE A 30 -26.29 33.71 3.44
CA ILE A 30 -25.03 34.05 2.77
C ILE A 30 -24.01 32.93 2.94
N VAL A 31 -23.86 32.39 4.16
CA VAL A 31 -22.96 31.25 4.42
C VAL A 31 -23.38 30.03 3.62
N ALA A 32 -24.68 29.71 3.58
CA ALA A 32 -25.20 28.61 2.78
C ALA A 32 -24.94 28.81 1.28
N MET A 33 -25.09 30.04 0.76
CA MET A 33 -24.80 30.39 -0.64
C MET A 33 -23.31 30.22 -0.98
N VAL A 34 -22.41 30.64 -0.08
CA VAL A 34 -20.97 30.46 -0.24
C VAL A 34 -20.62 28.97 -0.24
N LEU A 35 -21.19 28.18 0.69
CA LEU A 35 -21.01 26.72 0.71
C LEU A 35 -21.49 26.06 -0.59
N LEU A 36 -22.66 26.45 -1.09
CA LEU A 36 -23.21 25.96 -2.35
C LEU A 36 -22.33 26.32 -3.55
N MET A 37 -21.74 27.52 -3.54
CA MET A 37 -20.80 27.95 -4.57
C MET A 37 -19.49 27.13 -4.53
N ILE A 38 -18.96 26.84 -3.33
CA ILE A 38 -17.79 25.99 -3.14
C ILE A 38 -18.09 24.56 -3.62
N ILE A 39 -19.21 23.97 -3.23
CA ILE A 39 -19.62 22.62 -3.67
C ILE A 39 -19.78 22.59 -5.19
N ARG A 40 -20.45 23.59 -5.79
CA ARG A 40 -20.64 23.65 -7.25
C ARG A 40 -19.32 23.83 -8.01
N THR A 41 -18.36 24.57 -7.46
CA THR A 41 -17.04 24.77 -8.09
C THR A 41 -16.10 23.59 -7.91
N THR A 42 -16.19 22.86 -6.79
CA THR A 42 -15.34 21.70 -6.48
C THR A 42 -15.87 20.39 -7.06
N VAL A 43 -17.19 20.21 -7.12
CA VAL A 43 -17.81 18.92 -7.51
C VAL A 43 -18.22 18.86 -8.99
N ILE A 44 -18.48 19.98 -9.67
CA ILE A 44 -19.11 19.97 -11.01
C ILE A 44 -18.16 20.37 -12.17
N ARG A 45 -16.88 20.67 -11.92
CA ARG A 45 -15.91 20.90 -13.01
C ARG A 45 -14.76 19.91 -13.01
N LYS A 46 -15.03 18.70 -13.52
CA LYS A 46 -14.02 17.92 -14.26
C LYS A 46 -14.65 16.93 -15.24
N THR A 47 -15.29 17.44 -16.30
CA THR A 47 -15.30 16.71 -17.57
C THR A 47 -13.91 16.85 -18.19
N MET A 48 -13.05 15.85 -17.99
CA MET A 48 -11.77 15.76 -18.71
C MET A 48 -12.07 15.63 -20.21
N GLN A 49 -11.88 16.72 -20.94
CA GLN A 49 -11.68 16.69 -22.38
C GLN A 49 -10.23 16.25 -22.63
N ILE A 50 -10.03 14.96 -22.94
CA ILE A 50 -8.74 14.43 -23.38
C ILE A 50 -8.50 14.90 -24.82
N LYS A 51 -7.73 15.98 -25.00
CA LYS A 51 -7.09 16.27 -26.29
C LYS A 51 -5.83 15.41 -26.41
N LEU A 52 -5.92 14.36 -27.21
CA LEU A 52 -4.77 13.54 -27.59
C LEU A 52 -3.91 14.35 -28.57
N THR A 53 -2.81 14.94 -28.10
CA THR A 53 -1.78 15.50 -28.97
C THR A 53 -0.67 14.45 -29.08
N LEU A 54 -0.59 13.76 -30.22
CA LEU A 54 0.53 12.89 -30.54
C LEU A 54 1.73 13.79 -30.87
N ALA A 55 2.64 13.95 -29.90
CA ALA A 55 3.99 14.41 -30.16
C ALA A 55 4.82 13.18 -30.56
N ASN A 56 5.22 13.18 -31.82
CA ASN A 56 6.07 12.19 -32.45
C ASN A 56 7.53 12.59 -32.17
N GLU A 57 8.14 12.03 -31.12
CA GLU A 57 9.58 12.23 -30.89
C GLU A 57 10.38 11.21 -31.68
N ARG A 58 11.03 11.74 -32.71
CA ARG A 58 11.95 11.08 -33.62
C ARG A 58 13.36 11.32 -33.06
N GLY A 59 14.04 10.24 -32.69
CA GLY A 59 15.49 10.04 -32.77
C GLY A 59 16.38 10.80 -31.79
N ASN A 60 17.11 10.05 -30.95
CA ASN A 60 18.57 9.93 -31.09
C ASN A 60 19.09 8.80 -30.18
N GLU A 61 19.34 7.61 -30.73
CA GLU A 61 20.19 6.61 -30.06
C GLU A 61 21.39 6.34 -30.96
N THR A 62 22.53 6.80 -30.46
CA THR A 62 23.88 6.49 -30.90
C THR A 62 24.12 4.99 -30.84
N THR A 63 24.63 4.47 -31.95
CA THR A 63 25.20 3.13 -32.14
C THR A 63 26.31 2.84 -31.15
N GLU A 64 26.13 1.80 -30.32
CA GLU A 64 27.20 1.06 -29.64
C GLU A 64 27.22 -0.36 -30.21
N GLU A 65 28.40 -0.77 -30.68
CA GLU A 65 28.66 -1.96 -31.47
C GLU A 65 28.54 -3.26 -30.65
N LEU A 66 27.92 -4.26 -31.24
CA LEU A 66 27.89 -5.64 -30.73
C LEU A 66 29.31 -6.22 -30.64
N ARG A 67 29.77 -6.51 -29.42
CA ARG A 67 30.85 -7.49 -29.19
C ARG A 67 30.25 -8.90 -29.13
N SER A 68 30.75 -9.74 -30.03
CA SER A 68 30.47 -11.16 -30.16
C SER A 68 30.92 -11.95 -28.92
N VAL A 69 30.00 -12.73 -28.35
CA VAL A 69 30.32 -13.76 -27.36
C VAL A 69 30.55 -15.07 -28.10
N VAL A 70 31.75 -15.62 -27.92
CA VAL A 70 32.20 -16.92 -28.41
C VAL A 70 31.41 -18.03 -27.70
N VAL A 71 30.81 -18.91 -28.50
CA VAL A 71 30.18 -20.16 -28.05
C VAL A 71 31.28 -21.14 -27.67
N ILE A 72 31.25 -21.66 -26.44
CA ILE A 72 32.10 -22.77 -26.01
C ILE A 72 31.16 -23.97 -25.77
N GLU A 73 31.38 -25.05 -26.52
CA GLU A 73 30.70 -26.35 -26.35
C GLU A 73 31.05 -26.99 -25.00
N PRO A 74 30.12 -27.70 -24.35
CA PRO A 74 30.40 -28.39 -23.10
C PRO A 74 31.12 -29.71 -23.36
N THR A 75 32.33 -29.84 -22.80
CA THR A 75 33.10 -31.09 -22.72
C THR A 75 32.57 -31.95 -21.58
N GLU A 76 32.26 -33.21 -21.90
CA GLU A 76 31.94 -34.28 -20.95
C GLU A 76 33.12 -34.56 -20.01
N ALA A 77 32.85 -34.67 -18.71
CA ALA A 77 33.70 -35.42 -17.79
C ALA A 77 32.87 -35.97 -16.63
N SER A 78 32.74 -37.29 -16.62
CA SER A 78 32.14 -38.11 -15.57
C SER A 78 33.01 -38.16 -14.31
N THR A 79 32.39 -38.19 -13.13
CA THR A 79 32.91 -38.86 -11.92
C THR A 79 31.75 -39.13 -10.95
N PRO A 80 31.84 -40.15 -10.08
CA PRO A 80 30.72 -41.03 -9.74
C PRO A 80 29.95 -40.63 -8.47
N MET A 81 28.70 -41.07 -8.47
CA MET A 81 27.68 -40.91 -7.44
C MET A 81 27.95 -41.83 -6.24
N GLU A 82 28.04 -41.27 -5.02
CA GLU A 82 27.89 -42.03 -3.77
C GLU A 82 26.41 -42.32 -3.50
N PRO A 83 26.04 -43.49 -2.94
CA PRO A 83 24.66 -43.91 -2.83
C PRO A 83 23.96 -43.26 -1.62
N ILE A 84 22.80 -42.67 -1.89
CA ILE A 84 21.80 -42.25 -0.90
C ILE A 84 21.09 -43.52 -0.40
N PRO A 85 20.93 -43.75 0.92
CA PRO A 85 20.18 -44.90 1.41
C PRO A 85 18.67 -44.71 1.16
N GLU A 86 18.08 -45.71 0.51
CA GLU A 86 16.63 -45.85 0.27
C GLU A 86 15.87 -46.01 1.59
N ILE A 87 14.83 -45.19 1.80
CA ILE A 87 13.82 -45.42 2.84
C ILE A 87 12.66 -46.15 2.15
N PRO A 88 12.27 -47.38 2.58
CA PRO A 88 11.14 -48.06 1.99
C PRO A 88 9.83 -47.40 2.42
N VAL A 89 8.97 -47.15 1.44
CA VAL A 89 7.56 -46.78 1.62
C VAL A 89 6.74 -48.02 1.94
N ALA A 90 5.86 -47.86 2.94
CA ALA A 90 4.61 -48.59 3.22
C ALA A 90 4.60 -49.46 4.50
N ALA A 91 3.87 -48.96 5.52
CA ALA A 91 2.95 -49.76 6.33
C ALA A 91 1.98 -48.84 7.10
N GLU A 92 0.79 -49.38 7.36
CA GLU A 92 -0.47 -48.75 7.78
C GLU A 92 -0.46 -47.96 9.10
N MET A 93 -1.44 -47.05 9.21
CA MET A 93 -1.81 -46.39 10.47
C MET A 93 -2.42 -47.35 11.50
N PRO A 94 -1.99 -47.30 12.77
CA PRO A 94 -2.81 -47.66 13.90
C PRO A 94 -3.29 -46.40 14.65
N LYS A 95 -4.56 -46.42 15.06
CA LYS A 95 -5.16 -45.46 16.01
C LYS A 95 -4.70 -45.82 17.43
N GLY A 96 -4.25 -44.83 18.22
CA GLY A 96 -4.13 -44.97 19.68
C GLY A 96 -3.05 -44.10 20.34
N ASP A 97 -3.51 -43.14 21.15
CA ASP A 97 -2.86 -42.43 22.26
C ASP A 97 -1.46 -41.80 22.08
N LEU A 98 -1.44 -40.47 21.89
CA LEU A 98 -0.24 -39.65 22.02
C LEU A 98 0.21 -39.56 23.48
N VAL A 99 1.27 -40.30 23.81
CA VAL A 99 2.15 -39.96 24.94
C VAL A 99 3.25 -39.03 24.38
N LEU A 100 3.16 -37.75 24.72
CA LEU A 100 4.13 -36.72 24.35
C LEU A 100 5.48 -37.06 25.02
N SER A 101 6.45 -37.52 24.24
CA SER A 101 7.75 -37.93 24.77
C SER A 101 8.53 -36.73 25.29
N SER A 102 9.22 -36.95 26.42
CA SER A 102 10.12 -36.00 27.10
C SER A 102 11.21 -35.42 26.18
N ALA A 103 11.49 -36.07 25.05
CA ALA A 103 12.38 -35.55 24.02
C ALA A 103 11.82 -34.27 23.37
N LEU A 104 10.51 -34.19 23.06
CA LEU A 104 9.91 -32.98 22.50
C LEU A 104 9.90 -31.83 23.52
N LYS A 105 9.76 -32.15 24.80
CA LYS A 105 9.84 -31.17 25.90
C LYS A 105 11.26 -30.64 26.08
N ALA A 106 12.27 -31.50 25.94
CA ALA A 106 13.68 -31.09 25.94
C ALA A 106 14.05 -30.23 24.71
N THR A 107 13.47 -30.49 23.53
CA THR A 107 13.66 -29.64 22.33
C THR A 107 12.92 -28.29 22.43
N LEU A 108 11.80 -28.24 23.18
CA LEU A 108 11.08 -27.00 23.47
C LEU A 108 11.77 -26.17 24.58
N GLU A 109 12.47 -26.81 25.50
CA GLU A 109 13.22 -26.14 26.58
C GLU A 109 14.62 -25.65 26.13
N THR A 110 15.17 -26.16 25.03
CA THR A 110 16.41 -25.63 24.40
C THR A 110 16.18 -24.50 23.39
N ALA A 111 14.92 -24.12 23.13
CA ALA A 111 14.58 -22.96 22.29
C ALA A 111 14.53 -21.63 23.08
N ASN A 112 15.02 -21.60 24.32
CA ASN A 112 15.20 -20.38 25.11
C ASN A 112 16.69 -20.05 25.21
N THR A 113 17.28 -19.69 24.08
CA THR A 113 18.61 -19.07 24.02
C THR A 113 18.45 -17.73 23.32
N ASP A 114 18.41 -16.65 24.10
CA ASP A 114 18.62 -15.25 23.72
C ASP A 114 18.30 -14.88 22.26
N ALA A 115 17.03 -15.01 21.86
CA ALA A 115 16.57 -14.36 20.65
C ALA A 115 16.58 -12.85 20.91
N SER A 116 17.56 -12.15 20.33
CA SER A 116 17.56 -10.69 20.30
C SER A 116 16.17 -10.21 19.86
N PRO A 117 15.56 -9.24 20.56
CA PRO A 117 14.17 -8.86 20.33
C PRO A 117 14.00 -8.43 18.88
N SER A 118 13.31 -9.25 18.09
CA SER A 118 13.10 -9.06 16.67
C SER A 118 11.64 -8.75 16.38
N ILE A 119 11.37 -7.75 15.56
CA ILE A 119 10.03 -7.47 15.03
C ILE A 119 9.85 -8.14 13.67
N ASP A 120 8.62 -8.56 13.40
CA ASP A 120 8.19 -9.18 12.14
C ASP A 120 7.00 -8.39 11.60
N PHE A 121 7.08 -7.96 10.34
CA PHE A 121 5.99 -7.29 9.62
C PHE A 121 5.86 -7.91 8.23
N PHE A 122 4.74 -8.61 7.99
CA PHE A 122 4.50 -9.39 6.78
C PHE A 122 5.61 -10.42 6.46
N GLY A 123 6.28 -10.98 7.46
CA GLY A 123 7.39 -11.93 7.28
C GLY A 123 8.76 -11.27 7.08
N SER A 124 8.83 -9.94 6.95
CA SER A 124 10.09 -9.20 6.98
C SER A 124 10.50 -8.98 8.43
N ARG A 125 11.71 -9.40 8.79
CA ARG A 125 12.20 -9.35 10.16
C ARG A 125 13.34 -8.35 10.32
N ALA A 126 13.34 -7.64 11.44
CA ALA A 126 14.42 -6.75 11.87
C ALA A 126 14.66 -6.89 13.37
N SER A 127 15.90 -6.62 13.81
CA SER A 127 16.29 -6.56 15.22
C SER A 127 16.77 -5.15 15.57
N GLY A 128 16.51 -4.69 16.78
CA GLY A 128 16.88 -3.35 17.23
C GLY A 128 15.93 -2.81 18.30
N ASP A 129 16.07 -1.52 18.60
CA ASP A 129 15.30 -0.82 19.62
C ASP A 129 14.32 0.20 19.03
N HIS A 130 14.60 0.75 17.85
CA HIS A 130 13.85 1.83 17.22
C HIS A 130 13.39 1.45 15.81
N PHE A 131 12.09 1.33 15.60
CA PHE A 131 11.53 0.93 14.32
C PHE A 131 10.65 2.02 13.71
N VAL A 132 10.64 2.14 12.39
CA VAL A 132 9.70 3.03 11.68
C VAL A 132 8.87 2.23 10.70
N PHE A 133 7.56 2.42 10.74
CA PHE A 133 6.61 1.84 9.80
C PHE A 133 6.08 2.94 8.88
N ILE A 134 6.18 2.73 7.57
CA ILE A 134 5.65 3.63 6.54
C ILE A 134 4.58 2.85 5.80
N LEU A 135 3.31 3.23 6.01
CA LEU A 135 2.14 2.60 5.42
C LEU A 135 1.52 3.50 4.35
N ASP A 136 1.30 2.92 3.18
CA ASP A 136 0.54 3.54 2.11
C ASP A 136 -0.94 3.72 2.53
N ASN A 137 -1.45 4.94 2.42
CA ASN A 137 -2.87 5.26 2.57
C ASN A 137 -3.44 5.90 1.29
N SER A 138 -2.88 5.56 0.13
CA SER A 138 -3.37 6.00 -1.16
C SER A 138 -4.71 5.36 -1.52
N LEU A 139 -5.42 5.94 -2.49
CA LEU A 139 -6.73 5.44 -2.93
C LEU A 139 -6.71 3.99 -3.45
N SER A 140 -5.59 3.45 -3.95
CA SER A 140 -5.54 2.02 -4.33
C SER A 140 -5.68 1.09 -3.13
N MET A 141 -5.29 1.55 -1.93
CA MET A 141 -5.50 0.80 -0.69
C MET A 141 -6.98 0.65 -0.31
N SER A 142 -7.89 1.38 -0.98
CA SER A 142 -9.35 1.21 -0.83
C SER A 142 -9.92 -0.05 -1.50
N ALA A 143 -9.09 -0.78 -2.26
CA ALA A 143 -9.50 -2.00 -2.93
C ALA A 143 -10.22 -2.96 -1.99
N ARG A 144 -11.21 -3.67 -2.53
CA ARG A 144 -12.05 -4.63 -1.81
C ARG A 144 -12.76 -4.01 -0.60
N ASN A 145 -13.51 -2.94 -0.85
CA ASN A 145 -14.30 -2.24 0.17
C ASN A 145 -13.45 -1.82 1.39
N ASN A 146 -12.26 -1.27 1.14
CA ASN A 146 -11.27 -0.88 2.16
C ASN A 146 -10.61 -2.07 2.89
N GLY A 147 -10.90 -3.31 2.52
CA GLY A 147 -10.34 -4.51 3.14
C GLY A 147 -8.82 -4.60 3.03
N ARG A 148 -8.24 -4.12 1.93
CA ARG A 148 -6.77 -4.06 1.75
C ARG A 148 -6.10 -3.21 2.82
N TYR A 149 -6.51 -1.94 2.96
CA TYR A 149 -5.98 -1.03 3.98
C TYR A 149 -6.20 -1.53 5.41
N LEU A 150 -7.39 -2.09 5.70
CA LEU A 150 -7.70 -2.61 7.03
C LEU A 150 -6.80 -3.80 7.41
N ARG A 151 -6.55 -4.74 6.49
CA ARG A 151 -5.59 -5.84 6.73
C ARG A 151 -4.17 -5.34 6.96
N ALA A 152 -3.73 -4.30 6.25
CA ALA A 152 -2.42 -3.68 6.51
C ALA A 152 -2.35 -3.04 7.90
N CYS A 153 -3.43 -2.38 8.34
CA CYS A 153 -3.56 -1.84 9.70
C CYS A 153 -3.52 -2.93 10.77
N GLU A 154 -4.24 -4.04 10.56
CA GLU A 154 -4.26 -5.18 11.48
C GLU A 154 -2.88 -5.82 11.62
N GLU A 155 -2.16 -5.99 10.52
CA GLU A 155 -0.80 -6.52 10.53
C GLU A 155 0.17 -5.57 11.24
N LEU A 156 0.04 -4.25 11.04
CA LEU A 156 0.84 -3.27 11.77
C LEU A 156 0.60 -3.37 13.28
N LEU A 157 -0.68 -3.43 13.70
CA LEU A 157 -1.05 -3.62 15.11
C LEU A 157 -0.51 -4.94 15.66
N ARG A 158 -0.57 -6.03 14.89
CA ARG A 158 0.00 -7.34 15.26
C ARG A 158 1.51 -7.27 15.45
N SER A 159 2.20 -6.48 14.64
CA SER A 159 3.66 -6.36 14.66
C SER A 159 4.11 -5.52 15.85
N VAL A 160 3.48 -4.36 16.04
CA VAL A 160 3.76 -3.44 17.15
C VAL A 160 3.40 -4.04 18.50
N SER A 161 2.37 -4.89 18.60
CA SER A 161 1.99 -5.55 19.86
C SER A 161 3.01 -6.57 20.36
N ARG A 162 3.96 -6.97 19.52
CA ARG A 162 5.05 -7.88 19.86
C ARG A 162 6.33 -7.16 20.28
N LEU A 163 6.35 -5.83 20.24
CA LEU A 163 7.47 -5.05 20.74
C LEU A 163 7.61 -5.25 22.25
N THR A 164 8.86 -5.35 22.68
CA THR A 164 9.20 -5.35 24.10
C THR A 164 9.08 -3.93 24.67
N PRO A 165 8.92 -3.77 25.99
CA PRO A 165 8.72 -2.46 26.59
C PRO A 165 9.87 -1.45 26.40
N HIS A 166 11.08 -1.92 26.11
CA HIS A 166 12.23 -1.05 25.82
C HIS A 166 12.26 -0.53 24.38
N GLN A 167 11.57 -1.23 23.46
CA GLN A 167 11.52 -0.87 22.06
C GLN A 167 10.53 0.27 21.82
N ARG A 168 10.79 1.02 20.76
CA ARG A 168 10.00 2.18 20.36
C ARG A 168 9.71 2.12 18.87
N TYR A 169 8.61 2.73 18.47
CA TYR A 169 8.21 2.76 17.07
C TYR A 169 7.65 4.12 16.66
N SER A 170 7.70 4.41 15.37
CA SER A 170 6.94 5.52 14.78
C SER A 170 6.21 5.03 13.53
N VAL A 171 5.09 5.65 13.20
CA VAL A 171 4.29 5.29 12.03
C VAL A 171 4.07 6.52 11.16
N PHE A 172 4.29 6.39 9.87
CA PHE A 172 3.94 7.36 8.86
C PHE A 172 2.87 6.76 7.94
N LEU A 173 1.78 7.50 7.73
CA LEU A 173 0.87 7.25 6.63
C LEU A 173 1.26 8.15 5.47
N PHE A 174 1.27 7.62 4.24
CA PHE A 174 1.64 8.40 3.06
C PHE A 174 0.73 8.17 1.86
N CYS A 175 0.46 9.28 1.17
CA CYS A 175 -0.13 9.36 -0.16
C CYS A 175 0.63 10.46 -0.92
N TRP A 176 -0.03 11.53 -1.38
CA TRP A 176 0.68 12.78 -1.69
C TRP A 176 1.24 13.48 -0.46
N GLU A 177 0.51 13.39 0.65
CA GLU A 177 0.88 14.00 1.92
C GLU A 177 1.40 12.92 2.86
N THR A 178 2.32 13.30 3.74
CA THR A 178 2.84 12.41 4.79
C THR A 178 2.31 12.85 6.14
N ALA A 179 1.70 11.91 6.85
CA ALA A 179 1.12 12.11 8.16
C ALA A 179 1.88 11.27 9.21
N PRO A 180 2.72 11.87 10.07
CA PRO A 180 3.33 11.17 11.19
C PRO A 180 2.30 10.87 12.29
N ILE A 181 2.48 9.77 13.00
CA ILE A 181 1.63 9.40 14.14
C ILE A 181 1.55 10.55 15.16
N PHE A 182 0.33 10.85 15.64
CA PHE A 182 -0.01 11.84 16.67
C PHE A 182 0.23 13.33 16.38
N HIS A 183 0.72 13.68 15.18
CA HIS A 183 0.73 15.04 14.60
C HIS A 183 1.34 16.11 15.52
N GLU A 184 2.62 15.94 15.83
CA GLU A 184 3.51 17.06 16.10
C GLU A 184 4.28 17.38 14.82
N ARG A 185 4.60 18.65 14.58
CA ARG A 185 5.37 19.12 13.41
C ARG A 185 6.69 18.37 13.19
N GLN A 186 7.16 17.63 14.19
CA GLN A 186 8.33 16.79 14.15
C GLN A 186 7.95 15.36 14.51
N PRO A 187 8.35 14.35 13.72
CA PRO A 187 8.14 12.95 14.05
C PRO A 187 8.79 12.58 15.38
N ARG A 188 8.10 11.76 16.19
CA ARG A 188 8.61 11.22 17.44
C ARG A 188 8.37 9.72 17.52
N TYR A 189 9.19 9.06 18.35
CA TYR A 189 9.01 7.67 18.72
C TYR A 189 7.97 7.55 19.84
N GLN A 190 7.07 6.59 19.68
CA GLN A 190 6.15 6.11 20.69
C GLN A 190 6.78 4.92 21.43
N SER A 191 6.65 4.89 22.75
CA SER A 191 7.05 3.72 23.56
C SER A 191 6.05 2.58 23.38
N ALA A 192 6.53 1.33 23.31
CA ALA A 192 5.69 0.13 23.30
C ALA A 192 5.20 -0.23 24.72
N MET A 193 4.60 0.73 25.41
CA MET A 193 4.06 0.62 26.77
C MET A 193 2.72 1.36 26.88
N GLY A 194 1.91 0.96 27.86
CA GLY A 194 0.62 1.61 28.14
C GLY A 194 -0.41 1.41 27.03
N ASP A 195 -1.17 2.45 26.72
CA ASP A 195 -2.32 2.40 25.79
C ASP A 195 -1.94 2.60 24.30
N HIS A 196 -0.64 2.47 23.97
CA HIS A 196 -0.11 2.77 22.63
C HIS A 196 -0.80 2.02 21.49
N LEU A 197 -1.28 0.79 21.72
CA LEU A 197 -2.00 -0.01 20.72
C LEU A 197 -3.39 0.55 20.43
N ASP A 198 -4.10 1.03 21.45
CA ASP A 198 -5.43 1.59 21.28
C ASP A 198 -5.36 2.97 20.63
N GLU A 199 -4.36 3.77 20.99
CA GLU A 199 -4.06 5.05 20.33
C GLU A 199 -3.69 4.85 18.86
N LEU A 200 -2.78 3.90 18.57
CA LEU A 200 -2.39 3.56 17.20
C LEU A 200 -3.59 3.07 16.40
N ARG A 201 -4.40 2.14 16.95
CA ARG A 201 -5.60 1.61 16.29
C ARG A 201 -6.55 2.74 15.94
N GLN A 202 -6.84 3.63 16.89
CA GLN A 202 -7.74 4.76 16.65
C GLN A 202 -7.21 5.70 15.57
N TRP A 203 -5.91 5.94 15.52
CA TRP A 203 -5.30 6.81 14.52
C TRP A 203 -5.33 6.22 13.11
N ILE A 204 -4.85 4.99 12.92
CA ILE A 204 -4.77 4.38 11.58
C ILE A 204 -6.14 4.07 10.98
N THR A 205 -7.12 3.67 11.80
CA THR A 205 -8.47 3.34 11.31
C THR A 205 -9.33 4.56 10.99
N ARG A 206 -9.02 5.72 11.57
CA ARG A 206 -9.68 7.00 11.27
C ARG A 206 -9.03 7.75 10.11
N ALA A 207 -7.86 7.31 9.65
CA ALA A 207 -7.16 7.96 8.56
C ALA A 207 -7.97 7.84 7.26
N SER A 208 -8.15 8.97 6.58
CA SER A 208 -8.74 9.00 5.24
C SER A 208 -7.72 8.56 4.21
N LEU A 209 -8.17 7.82 3.19
CA LEU A 209 -7.34 7.51 2.04
C LEU A 209 -7.19 8.74 1.14
N GLY A 210 -5.97 8.94 0.62
CA GLY A 210 -5.60 10.12 -0.16
C GLY A 210 -5.20 9.81 -1.59
N PRO A 211 -5.22 10.80 -2.50
CA PRO A 211 -4.71 10.63 -3.85
C PRO A 211 -3.17 10.52 -3.86
N GLY A 212 -2.65 9.84 -4.88
CA GLY A 212 -1.21 9.72 -5.11
C GLY A 212 -0.49 8.73 -4.19
N THR A 213 0.71 8.35 -4.60
CA THR A 213 1.56 7.36 -3.92
C THR A 213 3.00 7.87 -3.97
N ASP A 214 3.39 8.70 -3.00
CA ASP A 214 4.74 9.26 -2.91
C ASP A 214 5.36 9.01 -1.51
N PRO A 215 6.19 7.98 -1.35
CA PRO A 215 6.80 7.67 -0.06
C PRO A 215 8.01 8.54 0.27
N ARG A 216 8.51 9.38 -0.65
CA ARG A 216 9.82 10.04 -0.51
C ARG A 216 9.91 10.90 0.74
N ARG A 217 8.84 11.63 1.06
CA ARG A 217 8.82 12.47 2.25
C ARG A 217 8.78 11.63 3.53
N ALA A 218 7.99 10.57 3.57
CA ALA A 218 7.94 9.65 4.70
C ALA A 218 9.29 8.96 4.93
N LEU A 219 9.94 8.50 3.86
CA LEU A 219 11.29 7.92 3.90
C LEU A 219 12.32 8.94 4.40
N ALA A 220 12.31 10.16 3.85
CA ALA A 220 13.19 11.22 4.31
C ALA A 220 12.99 11.49 5.82
N LEU A 221 11.76 11.70 6.28
CA LEU A 221 11.47 11.91 7.70
C LEU A 221 11.93 10.73 8.56
N ALA A 222 11.67 9.50 8.13
CA ALA A 222 12.10 8.29 8.83
C ALA A 222 13.63 8.23 8.99
N SER A 223 14.39 8.55 7.94
CA SER A 223 15.86 8.53 8.00
C SER A 223 16.43 9.50 9.04
N HIS A 224 15.78 10.65 9.24
CA HIS A 224 16.20 11.66 10.22
C HIS A 224 15.88 11.26 11.67
N MET A 225 15.08 10.21 11.88
CA MET A 225 14.83 9.65 13.22
C MET A 225 15.94 8.68 13.68
N ASN A 226 16.86 8.29 12.79
CA ASN A 226 17.91 7.28 13.02
C ASN A 226 17.36 5.93 13.55
N PRO A 227 16.40 5.28 12.87
CA PRO A 227 15.90 3.96 13.26
C PRO A 227 16.93 2.85 13.01
N ASP A 228 16.75 1.73 13.71
CA ASP A 228 17.48 0.49 13.44
C ASP A 228 16.95 -0.22 12.20
N ALA A 229 15.66 -0.03 11.87
CA ALA A 229 15.08 -0.50 10.62
C ALA A 229 13.82 0.29 10.22
N VAL A 230 13.61 0.40 8.90
CA VAL A 230 12.39 0.97 8.32
C VAL A 230 11.62 -0.11 7.57
N PHE A 231 10.31 -0.17 7.78
CA PHE A 231 9.40 -1.02 7.02
C PHE A 231 8.52 -0.15 6.12
N LEU A 232 8.59 -0.35 4.81
CA LEU A 232 7.77 0.35 3.82
C LEU A 232 6.76 -0.62 3.20
N LEU A 233 5.46 -0.35 3.39
CA LEU A 233 4.38 -1.11 2.77
C LEU A 233 3.61 -0.25 1.78
N THR A 234 3.39 -0.79 0.57
CA THR A 234 2.60 -0.14 -0.48
C THR A 234 2.06 -1.13 -1.51
N ASP A 235 0.90 -0.82 -2.05
CA ASP A 235 0.28 -1.52 -3.17
C ASP A 235 0.54 -0.83 -4.52
N GLY A 236 1.23 0.30 -4.54
CA GLY A 236 1.25 1.22 -5.68
C GLY A 236 2.61 1.35 -6.34
N ASP A 237 2.57 1.69 -7.63
CA ASP A 237 3.73 2.29 -8.31
C ASP A 237 3.87 3.73 -7.83
N PHE A 238 5.07 4.10 -7.42
CA PHE A 238 5.30 5.46 -6.97
C PHE A 238 5.06 6.43 -8.10
N ASN A 239 4.31 7.49 -7.77
CA ASN A 239 4.05 8.57 -8.68
C ASN A 239 4.52 9.87 -8.03
N GLN A 240 4.71 10.88 -8.88
CA GLN A 240 5.14 12.21 -8.44
C GLN A 240 4.03 13.19 -8.82
N PRO A 241 3.77 14.21 -8.00
CA PRO A 241 2.77 15.20 -8.33
C PRO A 241 3.20 15.99 -9.57
N ASP A 242 2.25 16.35 -10.44
CA ASP A 242 2.50 17.16 -11.65
C ASP A 242 3.09 18.55 -11.38
N ARG A 243 3.08 18.98 -10.12
CA ARG A 243 3.61 20.26 -9.65
C ARG A 243 4.45 20.02 -8.40
N ASN A 244 5.50 20.82 -8.22
CA ASN A 244 6.25 20.83 -6.97
C ASN A 244 5.30 21.17 -5.82
N ARG A 245 5.29 20.32 -4.79
CA ARG A 245 4.58 20.56 -3.54
C ARG A 245 5.56 20.54 -2.39
N ASN A 246 5.35 21.40 -1.40
CA ASN A 246 6.24 21.50 -0.23
C ASN A 246 6.08 20.31 0.74
N ASP A 247 5.05 19.48 0.53
CA ASP A 247 4.65 18.34 1.35
C ASP A 247 4.93 16.99 0.68
N SER A 248 5.72 16.96 -0.40
CA SER A 248 6.10 15.76 -1.14
C SER A 248 7.58 15.79 -1.53
N GLY A 249 8.12 14.67 -2.03
CA GLY A 249 9.52 14.58 -2.42
C GLY A 249 10.51 14.36 -1.26
N TRP A 250 11.80 14.27 -1.61
CA TRP A 250 12.86 14.09 -0.64
C TRP A 250 13.17 15.40 0.08
N ILE A 251 13.34 15.33 1.40
CA ILE A 251 13.71 16.48 2.23
C ILE A 251 14.97 16.21 3.05
N ASP A 252 15.67 17.26 3.43
CA ASP A 252 16.76 17.22 4.41
C ASP A 252 16.22 17.31 5.85
N ALA A 253 17.13 17.41 6.82
CA ALA A 253 16.80 17.47 8.24
C ALA A 253 16.03 18.75 8.63
N ASP A 254 16.21 19.84 7.87
CA ASP A 254 15.55 21.12 8.06
C ASP A 254 14.19 21.20 7.33
N GLY A 255 13.87 20.18 6.54
CA GLY A 255 12.63 20.08 5.76
C GLY A 255 12.69 20.74 4.38
N ASN A 256 13.87 21.13 3.90
CA ASN A 256 14.06 21.69 2.57
C ASN A 256 14.15 20.56 1.52
N PRO A 257 13.77 20.83 0.25
CA PRO A 257 13.94 19.86 -0.83
C PRO A 257 15.40 19.41 -0.96
N TYR A 258 15.62 18.09 -0.95
CA TYR A 258 16.97 17.50 -0.90
C TYR A 258 17.41 16.89 -2.24
N SER A 259 16.56 16.08 -2.88
CA SER A 259 16.92 15.33 -4.07
C SER A 259 15.68 15.00 -4.91
N THR A 260 15.88 14.76 -6.20
CA THR A 260 14.88 14.14 -7.09
C THR A 260 15.20 12.68 -7.42
N SER A 261 16.43 12.23 -7.16
CA SER A 261 16.90 10.86 -7.44
C SER A 261 16.63 9.94 -6.24
N TYR A 262 15.95 8.83 -6.49
CA TYR A 262 15.75 7.76 -5.52
C TYR A 262 17.07 7.11 -5.11
N GLU A 263 17.94 6.79 -6.06
CA GLU A 263 19.23 6.14 -5.79
C GLU A 263 20.13 7.00 -4.89
N ALA A 264 20.27 8.29 -5.21
CA ALA A 264 21.08 9.20 -4.40
C ALA A 264 20.50 9.36 -3.00
N ALA A 265 19.17 9.47 -2.87
CA ALA A 265 18.52 9.59 -1.58
C ALA A 265 18.63 8.29 -0.75
N CYS A 266 18.38 7.13 -1.36
CA CYS A 266 18.51 5.83 -0.67
C CYS A 266 19.93 5.60 -0.19
N ARG A 267 20.93 5.94 -1.02
CA ARG A 267 22.34 5.84 -0.63
C ARG A 267 22.68 6.74 0.57
N HIS A 268 22.39 8.04 0.49
CA HIS A 268 22.84 9.00 1.51
C HIS A 268 21.99 8.99 2.80
N LEU A 269 20.68 8.79 2.69
CA LEU A 269 19.78 8.82 3.84
C LEU A 269 19.71 7.48 4.57
N PHE A 270 20.04 6.37 3.91
CA PHE A 270 19.88 5.04 4.49
C PHE A 270 21.16 4.21 4.42
N ALA A 271 21.68 3.92 3.23
CA ALA A 271 22.79 2.97 3.08
C ALA A 271 24.08 3.43 3.79
N GLU A 272 24.49 4.69 3.61
CA GLU A 272 25.67 5.26 4.28
C GLU A 272 25.48 5.39 5.80
N ARG A 273 24.23 5.39 6.28
CA ARG A 273 23.88 5.41 7.70
C ARG A 273 23.69 4.02 8.30
N GLY A 274 23.74 2.97 7.48
CA GLY A 274 23.49 1.60 7.92
C GLY A 274 22.04 1.33 8.33
N ILE A 275 21.07 2.07 7.77
CA ILE A 275 19.64 1.92 8.08
C ILE A 275 18.97 1.06 7.00
N PRO A 276 18.64 -0.22 7.26
CA PRO A 276 17.95 -1.07 6.30
C PRO A 276 16.50 -0.64 6.09
N VAL A 277 16.07 -0.60 4.81
CA VAL A 277 14.66 -0.39 4.43
C VAL A 277 14.07 -1.69 3.92
N HIS A 278 13.28 -2.36 4.74
CA HIS A 278 12.52 -3.55 4.35
C HIS A 278 11.27 -3.11 3.60
N THR A 279 11.09 -3.61 2.38
CA THR A 279 9.98 -3.21 1.51
C THR A 279 8.98 -4.35 1.32
N ILE A 280 7.70 -4.01 1.39
CA ILE A 280 6.58 -4.93 1.24
C ILE A 280 5.71 -4.46 0.07
N ALA A 281 5.78 -5.19 -1.04
CA ALA A 281 4.85 -5.07 -2.15
C ALA A 281 3.55 -5.78 -1.78
N TYR A 282 2.48 -5.03 -1.55
CA TYR A 282 1.26 -5.54 -0.95
C TYR A 282 0.15 -5.73 -1.97
N GLU A 283 -0.25 -6.99 -2.20
CA GLU A 283 -1.35 -7.47 -3.06
C GLU A 283 -1.22 -7.14 -4.56
N ASN A 284 -0.59 -6.03 -4.95
CA ASN A 284 -0.39 -5.64 -6.33
C ASN A 284 0.88 -6.30 -6.92
N PRO A 285 0.77 -7.19 -7.93
CA PRO A 285 1.92 -7.85 -8.53
C PRO A 285 2.82 -6.91 -9.36
N PHE A 286 2.34 -5.72 -9.73
CA PHE A 286 3.09 -4.79 -10.59
C PHE A 286 4.09 -3.91 -9.82
N SER A 287 3.90 -3.66 -8.52
CA SER A 287 4.72 -2.73 -7.72
C SER A 287 6.09 -3.27 -7.28
N ARG A 288 6.43 -4.50 -7.67
CA ARG A 288 7.59 -5.25 -7.13
C ARG A 288 8.95 -4.63 -7.46
N GLY A 289 9.09 -4.08 -8.67
CA GLY A 289 10.41 -3.70 -9.22
C GLY A 289 11.12 -2.63 -8.39
N GLN A 290 10.47 -1.47 -8.22
CA GLN A 290 11.04 -0.34 -7.49
C GLN A 290 11.24 -0.62 -6.00
N LEU A 291 10.32 -1.34 -5.38
CA LEU A 291 10.43 -1.73 -3.97
C LEU A 291 11.62 -2.65 -3.73
N ARG A 292 11.88 -3.58 -4.64
CA ARG A 292 13.04 -4.46 -4.56
C ARG A 292 14.34 -3.68 -4.62
N GLU A 293 14.44 -2.74 -5.55
CA GLU A 293 15.61 -1.89 -5.70
C GLU A 293 15.93 -1.09 -4.42
N ILE A 294 14.91 -0.52 -3.76
CA ILE A 294 15.09 0.20 -2.49
C ILE A 294 15.63 -0.72 -1.38
N ALA A 295 15.07 -1.92 -1.24
CA ALA A 295 15.53 -2.87 -0.24
C ALA A 295 16.98 -3.29 -0.49
N GLU A 296 17.32 -3.61 -1.73
CA GLU A 296 18.67 -4.02 -2.12
C GLU A 296 19.70 -2.90 -1.88
N GLN A 297 19.38 -1.65 -2.26
CA GLN A 297 20.27 -0.51 -2.08
C GLN A 297 20.53 -0.14 -0.62
N THR A 298 19.58 -0.43 0.28
CA THR A 298 19.67 -0.05 1.69
C THR A 298 20.10 -1.21 2.60
N GLY A 299 20.29 -2.41 2.06
CA GLY A 299 20.59 -3.61 2.84
C GLY A 299 19.37 -4.21 3.57
N GLY A 300 18.16 -3.80 3.19
CA GLY A 300 16.90 -4.36 3.69
C GLY A 300 16.47 -5.61 2.93
N THR A 301 15.25 -6.07 3.22
CA THR A 301 14.64 -7.24 2.56
C THR A 301 13.42 -6.85 1.75
N PHE A 302 13.29 -7.42 0.55
CA PHE A 302 12.07 -7.30 -0.26
C PHE A 302 11.12 -8.47 -0.01
N ARG A 303 9.85 -8.17 0.23
CA ARG A 303 8.77 -9.16 0.32
C ARG A 303 7.61 -8.79 -0.58
N TYR A 304 7.11 -9.77 -1.34
CA TYR A 304 5.80 -9.68 -1.97
C TYR A 304 4.77 -10.44 -1.13
N VAL A 305 3.65 -9.78 -0.83
CA VAL A 305 2.52 -10.37 -0.12
C VAL A 305 1.38 -10.51 -1.12
N PRO A 306 1.06 -11.73 -1.58
CA PRO A 306 -0.02 -11.94 -2.52
C PRO A 306 -1.37 -11.68 -1.86
N THR A 307 -2.37 -11.38 -2.69
CA THR A 307 -3.75 -11.31 -2.24
C THR A 307 -4.18 -12.67 -1.68
N ARG A 308 -4.64 -12.71 -0.44
CA ARG A 308 -5.35 -13.88 0.11
C ARG A 308 -6.83 -13.63 -0.07
N ASP A 309 -7.40 -14.20 -1.13
CA ASP A 309 -8.81 -14.02 -1.46
C ASP A 309 -9.71 -14.77 -0.46
N MET A 310 -10.14 -14.05 0.58
CA MET A 310 -11.08 -14.54 1.60
C MET A 310 -12.53 -14.07 1.37
N GLU A 311 -12.77 -13.21 0.38
CA GLU A 311 -14.12 -12.68 0.12
C GLU A 311 -14.74 -13.33 -1.11
N PRO A 312 -16.03 -13.68 -1.05
CA PRO A 312 -16.79 -14.10 -2.21
C PRO A 312 -16.76 -13.06 -3.33
N ILE A 313 -16.83 -13.55 -4.56
CA ILE A 313 -16.91 -12.69 -5.74
C ILE A 313 -18.33 -12.13 -5.86
N ASP A 314 -18.45 -10.82 -6.01
CA ASP A 314 -19.70 -10.14 -6.36
C ASP A 314 -20.07 -10.45 -7.82
N PHE A 315 -21.00 -11.38 -8.01
CA PHE A 315 -21.40 -11.84 -9.34
C PHE A 315 -22.15 -10.79 -10.14
N GLU A 316 -22.96 -9.97 -9.47
CA GLU A 316 -23.77 -8.96 -10.12
C GLU A 316 -22.89 -7.83 -10.67
N ARG A 317 -21.89 -7.39 -9.90
CA ARG A 317 -20.85 -6.49 -10.40
C ARG A 317 -20.08 -7.13 -11.54
N PHE A 318 -19.67 -8.37 -11.39
CA PHE A 318 -18.93 -9.12 -12.42
C PHE A 318 -19.72 -9.18 -13.73
N HIS A 319 -20.98 -9.61 -13.69
CA HIS A 319 -21.83 -9.78 -14.87
C HIS A 319 -22.02 -8.46 -15.62
N ARG A 320 -22.30 -7.37 -14.88
CA ARG A 320 -22.48 -6.03 -15.44
C ARG A 320 -21.23 -5.53 -16.17
N GLU A 321 -20.05 -5.73 -15.57
CA GLU A 321 -18.77 -5.32 -16.16
C GLU A 321 -18.47 -6.10 -17.45
N VAL A 322 -18.71 -7.43 -17.46
CA VAL A 322 -18.50 -8.25 -18.67
C VAL A 322 -19.44 -7.84 -19.80
N GLN A 323 -20.74 -7.67 -19.52
CA GLN A 323 -21.71 -7.21 -20.53
C GLN A 323 -21.33 -5.85 -21.12
N ALA A 324 -20.86 -4.92 -20.29
CA ALA A 324 -20.43 -3.60 -20.75
C ALA A 324 -19.22 -3.69 -21.70
N ILE A 325 -18.30 -4.63 -21.47
CA ILE A 325 -17.15 -4.87 -22.34
C ILE A 325 -17.57 -5.49 -23.68
N ASP A 326 -18.46 -6.48 -23.64
CA ASP A 326 -18.92 -7.22 -24.84
C ASP A 326 -19.74 -6.34 -25.80
N ALA A 327 -20.33 -5.25 -25.30
CA ALA A 327 -20.98 -4.24 -26.14
C ALA A 327 -20.00 -3.37 -26.95
N LEU A 328 -18.68 -3.46 -26.70
CA LEU A 328 -17.67 -2.59 -27.33
C LEU A 328 -17.02 -3.24 -28.55
N LYS A 329 -16.82 -2.45 -29.61
CA LYS A 329 -16.10 -2.89 -30.84
C LYS A 329 -14.66 -3.35 -30.58
N LYS A 330 -14.00 -2.86 -29.52
CA LYS A 330 -12.61 -3.17 -29.15
C LYS A 330 -12.56 -4.03 -27.88
N GLN A 331 -13.34 -5.10 -27.85
CA GLN A 331 -13.51 -5.96 -26.67
C GLN A 331 -12.17 -6.46 -26.11
N ASP A 332 -11.24 -6.94 -26.93
CA ASP A 332 -9.98 -7.56 -26.47
C ASP A 332 -9.10 -6.57 -25.70
N ILE A 333 -8.94 -5.36 -26.25
CA ILE A 333 -8.16 -4.28 -25.61
C ILE A 333 -8.83 -3.86 -24.29
N MET A 334 -10.16 -3.81 -24.27
CA MET A 334 -10.92 -3.44 -23.07
C MET A 334 -10.85 -4.51 -22.00
N ARG A 335 -10.93 -5.80 -22.37
CA ARG A 335 -10.72 -6.96 -21.50
C ARG A 335 -9.35 -6.90 -20.86
N MET A 336 -8.29 -6.70 -21.64
CA MET A 336 -6.93 -6.58 -21.10
C MET A 336 -6.77 -5.40 -20.15
N ARG A 337 -7.30 -4.22 -20.51
CA ARG A 337 -7.23 -3.04 -19.66
C ARG A 337 -7.96 -3.25 -18.33
N LYS A 338 -9.15 -3.85 -18.37
CA LYS A 338 -9.95 -4.17 -17.19
C LYS A 338 -9.27 -5.25 -16.35
N ALA A 339 -8.76 -6.32 -16.97
CA ALA A 339 -8.00 -7.36 -16.28
C ALA A 339 -6.79 -6.80 -15.55
N LYS A 340 -6.03 -5.88 -16.16
CA LYS A 340 -4.92 -5.20 -15.50
C LYS A 340 -5.38 -4.39 -14.27
N ALA A 341 -6.53 -3.72 -14.35
CA ALA A 341 -7.11 -3.01 -13.20
C ALA A 341 -7.54 -4.00 -12.10
N MET A 342 -8.22 -5.09 -12.46
CA MET A 342 -8.63 -6.14 -11.52
C MET A 342 -7.43 -6.77 -10.81
N LEU A 343 -6.33 -7.05 -11.52
CA LEU A 343 -5.08 -7.51 -10.92
C LEU A 343 -4.52 -6.51 -9.87
N ARG A 344 -4.56 -5.22 -10.19
CA ARG A 344 -4.12 -4.17 -9.24
C ARG A 344 -5.02 -4.14 -8.00
N ASP A 345 -6.31 -4.40 -8.15
CA ASP A 345 -7.28 -4.43 -7.05
C ASP A 345 -7.29 -5.78 -6.32
N GLY A 346 -6.44 -6.73 -6.75
CA GLY A 346 -6.31 -8.05 -6.16
C GLY A 346 -7.43 -9.03 -6.59
N GLU A 347 -8.26 -8.66 -7.56
CA GLU A 347 -9.34 -9.49 -8.11
C GLU A 347 -8.81 -10.43 -9.20
N LEU A 348 -7.89 -11.33 -8.80
CA LEU A 348 -7.11 -12.19 -9.71
C LEU A 348 -8.00 -13.05 -10.61
N VAL A 349 -9.05 -13.59 -10.01
CA VAL A 349 -9.99 -14.51 -10.65
C VAL A 349 -10.82 -13.82 -11.73
N PHE A 350 -11.24 -12.58 -11.48
CA PHE A 350 -11.93 -11.78 -12.48
C PHE A 350 -10.98 -11.41 -13.62
N ALA A 351 -9.74 -11.02 -13.30
CA ALA A 351 -8.73 -10.78 -14.31
C ALA A 351 -8.49 -12.01 -15.20
N GLU A 352 -8.44 -13.21 -14.62
CA GLU A 352 -8.31 -14.48 -15.35
C GLU A 352 -9.46 -14.67 -16.35
N TYR A 353 -10.70 -14.56 -15.90
CA TYR A 353 -11.88 -14.72 -16.75
C TYR A 353 -11.87 -13.74 -17.94
N LEU A 354 -11.54 -12.48 -17.70
CA LEU A 354 -11.51 -11.46 -18.75
C LEU A 354 -10.51 -11.81 -19.85
N ILE A 355 -9.38 -12.41 -19.49
CA ILE A 355 -8.27 -12.72 -20.40
C ILE A 355 -8.50 -14.00 -21.21
N ARG A 356 -9.29 -14.97 -20.72
CA ARG A 356 -9.61 -16.21 -21.47
C ARG A 356 -10.12 -15.94 -22.89
N GLY A 357 -10.87 -14.86 -23.08
CA GLY A 357 -11.46 -14.49 -24.38
C GLY A 357 -10.54 -13.71 -25.33
N VAL A 358 -9.32 -13.37 -24.91
CA VAL A 358 -8.41 -12.51 -25.66
C VAL A 358 -7.47 -13.34 -26.53
N ASP A 359 -7.58 -13.17 -27.85
CA ASP A 359 -6.71 -13.82 -28.82
C ASP A 359 -5.50 -12.95 -29.16
N ALA A 360 -4.30 -13.40 -28.79
CA ALA A 360 -3.05 -12.71 -29.03
C ALA A 360 -2.80 -12.40 -30.52
N GLN A 361 -3.28 -13.25 -31.44
CA GLN A 361 -3.08 -13.08 -32.87
C GLN A 361 -3.92 -11.94 -33.46
N ARG A 362 -5.01 -11.55 -32.79
CA ARG A 362 -5.86 -10.41 -33.18
C ARG A 362 -5.30 -9.07 -32.73
N LEU A 363 -4.33 -9.07 -31.82
CA LEU A 363 -3.68 -7.86 -31.32
C LEU A 363 -2.66 -7.36 -32.34
N SER A 364 -2.96 -6.21 -32.96
CA SER A 364 -2.12 -5.61 -33.99
C SER A 364 -0.86 -4.92 -33.46
N ARG A 365 -0.81 -4.59 -32.18
CA ARG A 365 0.32 -3.88 -31.55
C ARG A 365 1.14 -4.85 -30.72
N GLN A 366 2.45 -4.86 -30.96
CA GLN A 366 3.41 -5.64 -30.17
C GLN A 366 3.31 -5.33 -28.67
N LYS A 367 3.10 -4.07 -28.29
CA LYS A 367 2.90 -3.66 -26.90
C LYS A 367 1.70 -4.36 -26.24
N ASP A 368 0.62 -4.57 -26.98
CA ASP A 368 -0.57 -5.23 -26.45
C ASP A 368 -0.28 -6.73 -26.25
N GLN A 369 0.43 -7.37 -27.18
CA GLN A 369 0.87 -8.76 -27.03
C GLN A 369 1.78 -8.97 -25.81
N VAL A 370 2.74 -8.06 -25.58
CA VAL A 370 3.61 -8.09 -24.39
C VAL A 370 2.79 -7.90 -23.11
N THR A 371 1.82 -6.98 -23.11
CA THR A 371 0.94 -6.74 -21.96
C THR A 371 0.08 -7.99 -21.65
N LEU A 372 -0.44 -8.66 -22.68
CA LEU A 372 -1.21 -9.89 -22.51
C LEU A 372 -0.34 -10.99 -21.88
N ALA A 373 0.88 -11.19 -22.40
CA ALA A 373 1.81 -12.17 -21.87
C ALA A 373 2.21 -11.88 -20.41
N GLU A 374 2.40 -10.59 -20.05
CA GLU A 374 2.66 -10.16 -18.67
C GLU A 374 1.50 -10.55 -17.75
N ILE A 375 0.26 -10.22 -18.14
CA ILE A 375 -0.95 -10.54 -17.38
C ILE A 375 -1.09 -12.05 -17.19
N GLN A 376 -0.93 -12.84 -18.25
CA GLN A 376 -1.02 -14.29 -18.20
C GLN A 376 0.05 -14.91 -17.29
N ARG A 377 1.28 -14.40 -17.34
CA ARG A 377 2.37 -14.85 -16.45
C ARG A 377 2.07 -14.56 -14.98
N ILE A 378 1.53 -13.37 -14.69
CA ILE A 378 1.12 -13.01 -13.32
C ILE A 378 0.00 -13.94 -12.84
N LEU A 379 -1.05 -14.13 -13.65
CA LEU A 379 -2.16 -15.01 -13.30
C LEU A 379 -1.69 -16.45 -13.05
N ALA A 380 -0.82 -16.98 -13.91
CA ALA A 380 -0.27 -18.32 -13.73
C ALA A 380 0.53 -18.44 -12.42
N ALA A 381 1.30 -17.41 -12.05
CA ALA A 381 2.10 -17.40 -10.83
C ALA A 381 1.27 -17.22 -9.55
N GLU A 382 0.23 -16.37 -9.59
CA GLU A 382 -0.57 -16.02 -8.41
C GLU A 382 -1.74 -16.98 -8.18
N LEU A 383 -2.43 -17.37 -9.25
CA LEU A 383 -3.67 -18.13 -9.19
C LEU A 383 -3.45 -19.64 -9.42
N GLY A 384 -2.35 -20.02 -10.08
CA GLY A 384 -2.07 -21.41 -10.43
C GLY A 384 -3.21 -22.03 -11.24
N ASP A 385 -3.78 -23.12 -10.73
CA ASP A 385 -4.89 -23.84 -11.37
C ASP A 385 -6.28 -23.35 -10.97
N VAL A 386 -6.38 -22.39 -10.03
CA VAL A 386 -7.67 -21.90 -9.54
C VAL A 386 -8.38 -21.06 -10.60
N ARG A 387 -9.70 -21.16 -10.69
CA ARG A 387 -10.53 -20.50 -11.69
C ARG A 387 -11.76 -19.83 -11.05
N LEU A 388 -12.49 -19.02 -11.84
CA LEU A 388 -13.70 -18.34 -11.39
C LEU A 388 -14.77 -19.28 -10.83
N GLU A 389 -14.91 -20.43 -11.48
CA GLU A 389 -15.79 -21.52 -11.09
C GLU A 389 -15.47 -22.15 -9.73
N ASP A 390 -14.28 -21.94 -9.18
CA ASP A 390 -13.85 -22.51 -7.89
C ASP A 390 -14.15 -21.60 -6.69
N PHE A 391 -14.54 -20.34 -6.92
CA PHE A 391 -14.74 -19.36 -5.86
C PHE A 391 -16.18 -19.30 -5.33
N PRO A 392 -16.37 -19.03 -4.02
CA PRO A 392 -17.69 -18.72 -3.49
C PRO A 392 -18.21 -17.43 -4.12
N VAL A 393 -19.50 -17.44 -4.46
CA VAL A 393 -20.15 -16.35 -5.18
C VAL A 393 -21.25 -15.75 -4.32
N THR A 394 -21.22 -14.43 -4.14
CA THR A 394 -22.34 -13.67 -3.58
C THR A 394 -23.25 -13.20 -4.72
N ARG A 395 -24.54 -13.47 -4.58
CA ARG A 395 -25.60 -13.00 -5.50
C ARG A 395 -26.17 -11.68 -5.03
#